data_AF-A0A382LRP8-F1
#
_entry.id   AF-A0A382LRP8-F1
#
_cell.length_a   1.000
_cell.length_b   1.000
_cell.length_c   1.000
_cell.angle_alpha   90.00
_cell.angle_beta   90.00
_cell.angle_gamma   90.00
#
_symmetry.space_group_name_H-M   'P 1'
#
loop_
_entity.id
_entity.type
_entity.pdbx_description
1 polymer ?
#
loop_
_entity_poly.entity_id
_entity_poly.type
_entity_poly.pdbx_seq_one_letter_code
_entity_poly.pdbx_strand_id
1 'polypeptide(L)'
;GEQPLLPNESCNLGSIDLAKFVNSTETDLDWNRLKDTTRTAVHFLDNTIDANKYAIPEIKKANRASRKIGLGVMGFADMLIKLKMRYDSEEAVEMGRKIMKFIRLESDIMSEELAEKRGPYGAWKGSKPEKNGDKPIRNACRLTVAPTGTISMIAGCSSGIEPVFSLAYRKHNILEGKTLYYVDKNFEKVSKNQGFYNEDLLEHLANGGSLQDRDDVPEDTKKIFRTAPDISPEYHVRMQAAFQESVDAGISKTINFPNEASEEDVTTTYMLAWELQCKGITVYRSGSRDKEVLTSGTASEDESLEETVDQEKFVPATERPSELFGVTRRVYTGRGNLYVTVNMSDDGKPFEIFAALGKAGGNDSAMAEAVSRMVSLTLRSGIDPKESIEQLKGI
;
A
#
# COMPACT_ATOMS: atom_id res chain seq x y z
N GLY A 1 -5.23 0.84 11.52
CA GLY A 1 -5.70 0.90 12.94
C GLY A 1 -5.60 2.29 13.54
N GLU A 2 -5.39 3.30 12.70
CA GLU A 2 -5.16 4.69 13.00
C GLU A 2 -6.46 5.45 13.38
N GLN A 3 -7.63 4.91 13.08
CA GLN A 3 -8.93 5.49 13.42
C GLN A 3 -9.81 4.52 14.24
N PRO A 4 -9.80 4.60 15.57
CA PRO A 4 -10.82 3.96 16.40
C PRO A 4 -12.15 4.72 16.25
N LEU A 5 -13.11 4.09 15.57
CA LEU A 5 -14.42 4.65 15.26
C LEU A 5 -15.53 3.91 16.02
N LEU A 6 -16.52 4.66 16.52
CA LEU A 6 -17.76 4.08 17.04
C LEU A 6 -18.63 3.59 15.86
N PRO A 7 -19.65 2.75 16.13
CA PRO A 7 -20.54 2.27 15.08
C PRO A 7 -21.11 3.41 14.22
N ASN A 8 -21.02 3.24 12.90
CA ASN A 8 -21.43 4.20 11.87
C ASN A 8 -20.62 5.51 11.81
N GLU A 9 -19.59 5.72 12.62
CA GLU A 9 -18.71 6.86 12.42
C GLU A 9 -17.83 6.68 11.17
N SER A 10 -17.34 7.80 10.67
CA SER A 10 -16.33 7.87 9.60
C SER A 10 -15.41 9.05 9.87
N CYS A 11 -14.26 9.09 9.21
CA CYS A 11 -13.25 10.12 9.39
C CYS A 11 -12.74 10.61 8.03
N ASN A 12 -12.49 11.91 7.92
CA ASN A 12 -11.84 12.50 6.76
C ASN A 12 -10.35 12.68 7.06
N LEU A 13 -9.49 12.16 6.18
CA LEU A 13 -8.06 12.12 6.39
C LEU A 13 -7.32 13.13 5.50
N GLY A 14 -6.19 13.62 5.99
CA GLY A 14 -5.23 14.42 5.22
C GLY A 14 -3.86 14.40 5.89
N SER A 15 -2.79 14.63 5.12
CA SER A 15 -1.42 14.57 5.64
C SER A 15 -0.58 15.77 5.21
N ILE A 16 0.22 16.29 6.13
CA ILE A 16 1.21 17.36 5.87
C ILE A 16 2.56 16.72 5.53
N ASP A 17 3.14 17.06 4.38
CA ASP A 17 4.51 16.66 4.01
C ASP A 17 5.54 17.52 4.77
N LEU A 18 6.10 16.96 5.85
CA LEU A 18 7.04 17.64 6.74
C LEU A 18 8.35 18.04 6.04
N ALA A 19 8.77 17.31 5.01
CA ALA A 19 10.00 17.60 4.30
C ALA A 19 9.96 18.92 3.51
N LYS A 20 8.77 19.48 3.30
CA LYS A 20 8.57 20.79 2.65
C LYS A 20 8.69 21.96 3.62
N PHE A 21 8.77 21.70 4.92
CA PHE A 21 8.86 22.70 5.97
C PHE A 21 10.28 22.84 6.52
N VAL A 22 11.24 22.04 6.08
CA VAL A 22 12.65 22.27 6.41
C VAL A 22 13.07 23.65 5.87
N ASN A 23 13.65 24.48 6.73
CA ASN A 23 14.08 25.83 6.38
C ASN A 23 15.24 25.82 5.37
N SER A 24 15.56 26.98 4.80
CA SER A 24 16.60 27.08 3.77
C SER A 24 18.01 26.75 4.25
N THR A 25 18.27 26.81 5.57
CA THR A 25 19.56 26.44 6.17
C THR A 25 19.65 24.96 6.51
N GLU A 26 18.56 24.21 6.38
CA GLU A 26 18.46 22.79 6.75
C GLU A 26 18.82 22.52 8.23
N THR A 27 18.50 23.47 9.11
CA THR A 27 18.82 23.37 10.55
C THR A 27 17.59 23.27 11.46
N ASP A 28 16.42 23.67 10.97
CA ASP A 28 15.13 23.59 11.70
C ASP A 28 13.97 23.65 10.69
N LEU A 29 12.75 23.69 11.20
CA LEU A 29 11.53 23.87 10.41
C LEU A 29 11.08 25.33 10.34
N ASP A 30 10.39 25.67 9.25
CA ASP A 30 9.56 26.86 9.14
C ASP A 30 8.25 26.64 9.91
N TRP A 31 8.32 26.87 11.23
CA TRP A 31 7.21 26.69 12.17
C TRP A 31 6.00 27.59 11.84
N ASN A 32 6.23 28.78 11.30
CA ASN A 32 5.14 29.68 10.91
C ASN A 32 4.35 29.11 9.73
N ARG A 33 5.04 28.64 8.70
CA ARG A 33 4.38 27.99 7.56
C ARG A 33 3.69 26.69 7.96
N LEU A 34 4.29 25.92 8.88
CA LEU A 34 3.68 24.70 9.43
C LEU A 34 2.39 25.01 10.19
N LYS A 35 2.37 26.10 10.98
CA LYS A 35 1.16 26.59 11.65
C LYS A 35 0.06 26.93 10.66
N ASP A 36 0.36 27.77 9.67
CA ASP A 36 -0.64 28.20 8.69
C ASP A 36 -1.20 27.02 7.89
N THR A 37 -0.33 26.07 7.53
CA THR A 37 -0.74 24.84 6.83
C THR A 37 -1.61 23.95 7.71
N THR A 38 -1.24 23.77 8.98
CA THR A 38 -2.01 22.97 9.94
C THR A 38 -3.42 23.52 10.11
N ARG A 39 -3.54 24.82 10.34
CA ARG A 39 -4.82 25.52 10.49
C ARG A 39 -5.67 25.41 9.22
N THR A 40 -5.05 25.61 8.06
CA THR A 40 -5.72 25.46 6.76
C THR A 40 -6.22 24.03 6.54
N ALA A 41 -5.40 23.03 6.89
CA ALA A 41 -5.76 21.62 6.75
C ALA A 41 -6.93 21.21 7.66
N VAL A 42 -6.93 21.65 8.92
CA VAL A 42 -8.06 21.42 9.84
C VAL A 42 -9.35 22.05 9.31
N HIS A 43 -9.29 23.30 8.83
CA HIS A 43 -10.45 23.96 8.24
C HIS A 43 -10.93 23.22 6.98
N PHE A 44 -10.01 22.82 6.11
CA PHE A 44 -10.33 22.04 4.92
C PHE A 44 -11.03 20.72 5.27
N LEU A 45 -10.49 19.95 6.22
CA LEU A 45 -11.06 18.67 6.65
C LEU A 45 -12.42 18.85 7.36
N ASP A 46 -12.66 19.93 8.10
CA ASP A 46 -13.99 20.23 8.64
C ASP A 46 -15.00 20.52 7.52
N ASN A 47 -14.58 21.23 6.46
CA ASN A 47 -15.45 21.50 5.31
C ASN A 47 -15.81 20.22 4.55
N THR A 48 -14.90 19.25 4.46
CA THR A 48 -15.18 17.99 3.74
C THR A 48 -16.29 17.18 4.41
N ILE A 49 -16.52 17.31 5.72
CA ILE A 49 -17.66 16.69 6.42
C ILE A 49 -18.99 17.15 5.82
N ASP A 50 -19.13 18.46 5.59
CA ASP A 50 -20.38 19.03 5.10
C ASP A 50 -20.56 18.82 3.59
N ALA A 51 -19.46 18.77 2.85
CA ALA A 51 -19.45 18.47 1.42
C ALA A 51 -19.65 16.98 1.09
N ASN A 52 -19.39 16.07 2.04
CA ASN A 52 -19.44 14.64 1.80
C ASN A 52 -20.87 14.14 1.51
N LYS A 53 -20.98 13.17 0.59
CA LYS A 53 -22.21 12.42 0.31
C LYS A 53 -22.11 11.04 0.94
N TYR A 54 -22.83 10.85 2.03
CA TYR A 54 -22.83 9.59 2.78
C TYR A 54 -23.73 8.54 2.13
N ALA A 55 -23.26 7.30 2.08
CA ALA A 55 -23.98 6.17 1.49
C ALA A 55 -25.26 5.82 2.26
N ILE A 56 -25.25 5.93 3.60
CA ILE A 56 -26.41 5.66 4.46
C ILE A 56 -26.65 6.79 5.48
N PRO A 57 -27.91 7.08 5.85
CA PRO A 57 -28.26 8.18 6.77
C PRO A 57 -27.63 8.07 8.16
N GLU A 58 -27.42 6.86 8.66
CA GLU A 58 -26.86 6.58 9.98
C GLU A 58 -25.42 7.10 10.06
N ILE A 59 -24.62 6.88 9.00
CA ILE A 59 -23.24 7.39 8.93
C ILE A 59 -23.24 8.92 8.89
N LYS A 60 -24.15 9.53 8.12
CA LYS A 60 -24.27 11.00 8.08
C LYS A 60 -24.59 11.56 9.46
N LYS A 61 -25.50 10.92 10.21
CA LYS A 61 -25.89 11.33 11.56
C LYS A 61 -24.71 11.20 12.52
N ALA A 62 -24.03 10.06 12.53
CA ALA A 62 -22.89 9.81 13.41
C ALA A 62 -21.71 10.75 13.11
N ASN A 63 -21.33 10.89 11.84
CA ASN A 63 -20.24 11.78 11.44
C ASN A 63 -20.56 13.25 11.76
N ARG A 64 -21.78 13.74 11.53
CA ARG A 64 -22.16 15.11 11.92
C ARG A 64 -22.22 15.32 13.44
N ALA A 65 -22.48 14.26 14.20
CA ALA A 65 -22.49 14.32 15.66
C ALA A 65 -21.08 14.49 16.22
N SER A 66 -20.09 13.70 15.77
CA SER A 66 -18.72 13.76 16.32
C SER A 66 -17.76 14.65 15.54
N ARG A 67 -18.02 14.86 14.24
CA ARG A 67 -17.19 15.64 13.31
C ARG A 67 -15.70 15.29 13.36
N LYS A 68 -15.39 14.00 13.50
CA LYS A 68 -14.00 13.52 13.57
C LYS A 68 -13.28 13.78 12.25
N ILE A 69 -12.09 14.35 12.36
CA ILE A 69 -11.12 14.49 11.28
C ILE A 69 -9.81 13.81 11.71
N GLY A 70 -8.97 13.50 10.72
CA GLY A 70 -7.69 12.85 10.93
C GLY A 70 -6.62 13.55 10.11
N LEU A 71 -6.11 14.66 10.62
CA LEU A 71 -4.90 15.29 10.11
C LEU A 71 -3.67 14.55 10.64
N GLY A 72 -2.83 14.11 9.73
CA GLY A 72 -1.54 13.47 10.02
C GLY A 72 -0.40 14.11 9.26
N VAL A 73 0.69 13.35 9.16
CA VAL A 73 1.93 13.77 8.51
C VAL A 73 2.42 12.71 7.53
N MET A 74 3.30 13.14 6.63
CA MET A 74 4.13 12.30 5.75
C MET A 74 5.49 12.99 5.55
N GLY A 75 6.44 12.33 4.88
CA GLY A 75 7.76 12.90 4.61
C GLY A 75 8.64 13.08 5.85
N PHE A 76 8.34 12.38 6.96
CA PHE A 76 9.12 12.53 8.19
C PHE A 76 10.56 12.05 8.04
N ALA A 77 10.80 10.91 7.38
CA ALA A 77 12.15 10.41 7.15
C ALA A 77 12.96 11.36 6.25
N ASP A 78 12.34 11.88 5.19
CA ASP A 78 12.98 12.87 4.32
C ASP A 78 13.34 14.16 5.07
N MET A 79 12.46 14.60 5.97
CA MET A 79 12.71 15.75 6.83
C MET A 79 13.93 15.50 7.73
N LEU A 80 14.00 14.33 8.39
CA LEU A 80 15.15 13.97 9.23
C LEU A 80 16.45 13.90 8.42
N ILE A 81 16.42 13.33 7.21
CA ILE A 81 17.58 13.27 6.31
C ILE A 81 18.08 14.68 5.98
N LYS A 82 17.18 15.61 5.64
CA LYS A 82 17.54 17.00 5.35
C LYS A 82 18.13 17.70 6.58
N LEU A 83 17.57 17.46 7.76
CA LEU A 83 18.09 17.99 9.03
C LEU A 83 19.36 17.26 9.51
N LYS A 84 19.84 16.25 8.76
CA LYS A 84 20.97 15.40 9.14
C LYS A 84 20.78 14.74 10.50
N MET A 85 19.55 14.32 10.78
CA MET A 85 19.17 13.58 11.98
C MET A 85 19.03 12.10 11.65
N ARG A 86 19.66 11.25 12.44
CA ARG A 86 19.51 9.80 12.34
C ARG A 86 18.13 9.39 12.89
N TYR A 87 17.38 8.58 12.16
CA TYR A 87 16.01 8.20 12.54
C TYR A 87 15.94 7.52 13.91
N ASP A 88 16.83 6.55 14.17
CA ASP A 88 16.93 5.80 15.42
C ASP A 88 17.81 6.54 16.46
N SER A 89 17.51 7.81 16.69
CA SER A 89 18.18 8.66 17.69
C SER A 89 17.18 9.37 18.60
N GLU A 90 17.60 9.71 19.82
CA GLU A 90 16.77 10.47 20.76
C GLU A 90 16.39 11.86 20.20
N GLU A 91 17.30 12.49 19.45
CA GLU A 91 17.04 13.78 18.80
C GLU A 91 15.90 13.69 17.78
N ALA A 92 15.86 12.63 16.97
CA ALA A 92 14.78 12.41 16.01
C ALA A 92 13.44 12.09 16.71
N VAL A 93 13.47 11.31 17.80
CA VAL A 93 12.29 11.02 18.62
C VAL A 93 11.73 12.30 19.24
N GLU A 94 12.59 13.15 19.81
CA GLU A 94 12.17 14.44 20.38
C GLU A 94 11.70 15.42 19.29
N MET A 95 12.31 15.42 18.11
CA MET A 95 11.83 16.21 16.97
C MET A 95 10.40 15.77 16.57
N GLY A 96 10.15 14.46 16.48
CA GLY A 96 8.80 13.93 16.24
C GLY A 96 7.78 14.39 17.28
N ARG A 97 8.15 14.29 18.57
CA ARG A 97 7.33 14.78 19.71
C ARG A 97 7.03 16.26 19.58
N LYS A 98 8.06 17.09 19.35
CA LYS A 98 7.94 18.55 19.21
C LYS A 98 7.01 18.93 18.08
N ILE A 99 7.17 18.32 16.90
CA ILE A 99 6.34 18.58 15.72
C ILE A 99 4.89 18.22 16.00
N MET A 100 4.63 17.01 16.51
CA MET A 100 3.25 16.56 16.69
C MET A 100 2.54 17.36 17.80
N LYS A 101 3.26 17.76 18.85
CA LYS A 101 2.75 18.67 19.89
C LYS A 101 2.39 20.04 19.33
N PHE A 102 3.20 20.56 18.42
CA PHE A 102 2.91 21.83 17.74
C PHE A 102 1.68 21.73 16.83
N ILE A 103 1.60 20.68 16.01
CA ILE A 103 0.44 20.41 15.14
C ILE A 103 -0.83 20.25 15.99
N ARG A 104 -0.74 19.57 17.12
CA ARG A 104 -1.83 19.43 18.10
C ARG A 104 -2.32 20.77 18.61
N LEU A 105 -1.41 21.62 19.11
CA LEU A 105 -1.76 22.94 19.61
C LEU A 105 -2.50 23.78 18.55
N GLU A 106 -1.95 23.87 17.34
CA GLU A 106 -2.53 24.69 16.27
C GLU A 106 -3.85 24.10 15.72
N SER A 107 -3.98 22.77 15.75
CA SER A 107 -5.25 22.10 15.40
C SER A 107 -6.35 22.37 16.41
N ASP A 108 -6.02 22.43 17.70
CA ASP A 108 -6.96 22.69 18.79
C ASP A 108 -7.45 24.12 18.72
N ILE A 109 -6.53 25.08 18.58
CA ILE A 109 -6.85 26.49 18.40
C ILE A 109 -7.76 26.68 17.17
N MET A 110 -7.43 26.07 16.03
CA MET A 110 -8.28 26.18 14.84
C MET A 110 -9.66 25.57 15.05
N SER A 111 -9.76 24.44 15.76
CA SER A 111 -11.05 23.80 16.06
C SER A 111 -11.89 24.62 17.05
N GLU A 112 -11.28 25.30 18.02
CA GLU A 112 -11.93 26.29 18.90
C GLU A 112 -12.49 27.47 18.08
N GLU A 113 -11.67 28.08 17.22
CA GLU A 113 -12.11 29.19 16.35
C GLU A 113 -13.25 28.81 15.39
N LEU A 114 -13.24 27.57 14.88
CA LEU A 114 -14.35 27.05 14.09
C LEU A 114 -15.60 26.82 14.94
N ALA A 115 -15.45 26.42 16.20
CA ALA A 115 -16.58 26.24 17.11
C ALA A 115 -17.25 27.58 17.44
N GLU A 116 -16.48 28.65 17.63
CA GLU A 116 -17.00 30.00 17.83
C GLU A 116 -17.84 30.46 16.63
N LYS A 117 -17.40 30.15 15.40
CA LYS A 117 -18.07 30.59 14.17
C LYS A 117 -19.22 29.69 13.72
N ARG A 118 -19.14 28.39 13.97
CA ARG A 118 -20.03 27.35 13.38
C ARG A 118 -20.73 26.49 14.43
N GLY A 119 -20.47 26.71 15.72
CA GLY A 119 -20.86 25.85 16.83
C GLY A 119 -19.92 24.65 17.02
N PRO A 120 -19.84 24.08 18.24
CA PRO A 120 -19.05 22.87 18.50
C PRO A 120 -19.62 21.64 17.77
N TYR A 121 -18.92 20.49 17.84
CA TYR A 121 -19.46 19.24 17.27
C TYR A 121 -20.83 18.88 17.92
N GLY A 122 -21.70 18.21 17.16
CA GLY A 122 -23.10 18.00 17.56
C GLY A 122 -23.30 17.24 18.88
N ALA A 123 -22.37 16.37 19.25
CA ALA A 123 -22.36 15.61 20.50
C ALA A 123 -21.57 16.28 21.64
N TRP A 124 -21.24 17.58 21.54
CA TRP A 124 -20.49 18.30 22.57
C TRP A 124 -21.21 18.32 23.92
N LYS A 125 -22.52 18.57 23.91
CA LYS A 125 -23.33 18.62 25.13
C LYS A 125 -23.41 17.25 25.80
N GLY A 126 -23.05 17.18 27.08
CA GLY A 126 -22.96 15.96 27.88
C GLY A 126 -21.65 15.19 27.70
N SER A 127 -20.75 15.64 26.83
CA SER A 127 -19.45 15.02 26.60
C SER A 127 -18.54 15.14 27.82
N LYS A 128 -17.52 14.27 27.90
CA LYS A 128 -16.51 14.34 28.98
C LYS A 128 -15.74 15.67 28.96
N PRO A 129 -15.29 16.20 27.79
CA PRO A 129 -14.67 17.52 27.73
C PRO A 129 -15.55 18.66 28.27
N GLU A 130 -16.84 18.70 27.91
CA GLU A 130 -17.75 19.73 28.44
C GLU A 130 -17.87 19.64 29.96
N LYS A 131 -18.01 18.43 30.51
CA LYS A 131 -18.11 18.21 31.97
C LYS A 131 -16.83 18.58 32.72
N ASN A 132 -15.68 18.52 32.04
CA ASN A 132 -14.39 18.92 32.60
C ASN A 132 -14.18 20.45 32.56
N GLY A 133 -15.06 21.20 31.90
CA GLY A 133 -14.91 22.64 31.72
C GLY A 133 -13.99 23.03 30.56
N ASP A 134 -13.73 22.12 29.63
CA ASP A 134 -12.90 22.40 28.45
C ASP A 134 -13.61 23.39 27.52
N LYS A 135 -12.83 24.14 26.73
CA LYS A 135 -13.38 25.04 25.72
C LYS A 135 -14.11 24.26 24.62
N PRO A 136 -15.25 24.77 24.09
CA PRO A 136 -15.94 24.14 22.98
C PRO A 136 -15.07 24.04 21.73
N ILE A 137 -15.02 22.85 21.12
CA ILE A 137 -14.28 22.58 19.88
C ILE A 137 -15.19 22.04 18.77
N ARG A 138 -14.81 22.27 17.52
CA ARG A 138 -15.59 21.89 16.34
C ARG A 138 -15.53 20.40 16.02
N ASN A 139 -14.45 19.71 16.41
CA ASN A 139 -14.15 18.34 16.01
C ASN A 139 -13.78 17.48 17.24
N ALA A 140 -14.45 16.35 17.45
CA ALA A 140 -14.18 15.48 18.60
C ALA A 140 -12.76 14.87 18.58
N CYS A 141 -12.23 14.59 17.39
CA CYS A 141 -10.84 14.17 17.16
C CYS A 141 -10.27 15.00 16.01
N ARG A 142 -9.01 15.41 16.11
CA ARG A 142 -8.33 16.19 15.07
C ARG A 142 -7.21 15.39 14.39
N LEU A 143 -6.47 14.61 15.17
CA LEU A 143 -5.18 14.07 14.74
C LEU A 143 -5.14 12.54 14.65
N THR A 144 -4.38 12.06 13.66
CA THR A 144 -4.04 10.65 13.41
C THR A 144 -2.73 10.60 12.64
N VAL A 145 -2.12 9.42 12.49
CA VAL A 145 -1.11 9.21 11.44
C VAL A 145 -1.56 8.00 10.63
N ALA A 146 -1.98 8.23 9.40
CA ALA A 146 -2.45 7.19 8.50
C ALA A 146 -1.32 6.63 7.62
N PRO A 147 -1.47 5.41 7.07
CA PRO A 147 -0.67 5.02 5.93
C PRO A 147 -0.88 6.04 4.80
N THR A 148 0.21 6.50 4.21
CA THR A 148 0.15 7.50 3.13
C THR A 148 0.59 6.93 1.79
N GLY A 149 0.60 5.61 1.62
CA GLY A 149 1.23 4.93 0.48
C GLY A 149 0.96 5.56 -0.89
N THR A 150 -0.30 5.90 -1.21
CA THR A 150 -0.61 6.55 -2.49
C THR A 150 -0.27 8.04 -2.51
N ILE A 151 -0.61 8.80 -1.46
CA ILE A 151 -0.44 10.25 -1.44
C ILE A 151 1.02 10.67 -1.25
N SER A 152 1.84 9.84 -0.59
CA SER A 152 3.29 10.04 -0.45
C SER A 152 4.01 9.80 -1.78
N MET A 153 3.58 8.82 -2.57
CA MET A 153 4.05 8.64 -3.95
C MET A 153 3.72 9.85 -4.83
N ILE A 154 2.49 10.39 -4.73
CA ILE A 154 2.08 11.60 -5.46
C ILE A 154 2.93 12.81 -5.03
N ALA A 155 3.15 12.97 -3.72
CA ALA A 155 3.98 14.05 -3.17
C ALA A 155 5.48 13.85 -3.42
N GLY A 156 5.90 12.63 -3.74
CA GLY A 156 7.29 12.23 -3.91
C GLY A 156 8.09 12.32 -2.61
N CYS A 157 7.52 11.85 -1.49
CA CYS A 157 8.12 11.87 -0.17
C CYS A 157 7.97 10.52 0.56
N SER A 158 8.63 10.36 1.70
CA SER A 158 8.51 9.19 2.57
C SER A 158 7.09 9.05 3.13
N SER A 159 6.69 7.82 3.46
CA SER A 159 5.32 7.53 3.91
C SER A 159 5.13 7.77 5.40
N GLY A 160 4.19 8.64 5.78
CA GLY A 160 3.76 8.79 7.16
C GLY A 160 4.93 9.21 8.07
N ILE A 161 5.03 8.51 9.20
CA ILE A 161 6.20 8.56 10.08
C ILE A 161 7.12 7.34 9.86
N GLU A 162 6.97 6.59 8.78
CA GLU A 162 7.85 5.44 8.50
C GLU A 162 9.26 5.90 8.12
N PRO A 163 10.31 5.16 8.53
CA PRO A 163 11.62 5.33 7.92
C PRO A 163 11.61 4.92 6.44
N VAL A 164 12.66 5.30 5.71
CA VAL A 164 12.83 4.86 4.33
C VAL A 164 12.97 3.34 4.32
N PHE A 165 12.19 2.64 3.49
CA PHE A 165 12.23 1.18 3.46
C PHE A 165 13.43 0.65 2.66
N SER A 166 13.71 1.23 1.49
CA SER A 166 14.93 1.01 0.73
C SER A 166 15.35 2.30 0.01
N LEU A 167 16.66 2.45 -0.17
CA LEU A 167 17.28 3.60 -0.83
C LEU A 167 17.34 3.45 -2.35
N ALA A 168 17.26 2.21 -2.86
CA ALA A 168 17.24 1.93 -4.28
C ALA A 168 16.33 0.73 -4.59
N TYR A 169 15.56 0.83 -5.66
CA TYR A 169 14.70 -0.23 -6.16
C TYR A 169 14.99 -0.48 -7.63
N ARG A 170 14.99 -1.75 -8.03
CA ARG A 170 15.11 -2.13 -9.43
C ARG A 170 13.73 -2.30 -10.05
N LYS A 171 13.49 -1.66 -11.20
CA LYS A 171 12.31 -1.98 -12.01
C LYS A 171 12.74 -2.74 -13.26
N HIS A 172 12.29 -3.99 -13.34
CA HIS A 172 12.54 -4.86 -14.49
C HIS A 172 11.68 -4.45 -15.69
N ASN A 173 12.19 -4.71 -16.89
CA ASN A 173 11.46 -4.68 -18.17
C ASN A 173 10.84 -3.33 -18.56
N ILE A 174 11.59 -2.23 -18.47
CA ILE A 174 11.10 -0.94 -18.98
C ILE A 174 11.47 -0.73 -20.45
N LEU A 175 12.72 -0.96 -20.89
CA LEU A 175 13.18 -0.76 -22.28
C LEU A 175 14.47 -1.57 -22.55
N GLU A 176 14.50 -2.37 -23.63
CA GLU A 176 15.71 -2.96 -24.24
C GLU A 176 16.74 -3.64 -23.30
N GLY A 177 16.28 -4.36 -22.27
CA GLY A 177 17.18 -5.10 -21.36
C GLY A 177 18.04 -4.21 -20.45
N LYS A 178 17.78 -2.89 -20.39
CA LYS A 178 18.47 -1.98 -19.47
C LYS A 178 17.77 -1.97 -18.10
N THR A 179 18.57 -2.14 -17.06
CA THR A 179 18.15 -2.02 -15.66
C THR A 179 17.97 -0.53 -15.32
N LEU A 180 16.79 -0.16 -14.81
CA LEU A 180 16.54 1.18 -14.27
C LEU A 180 16.44 1.10 -12.74
N TYR A 181 17.31 1.84 -12.05
CA TYR A 181 17.24 2.02 -10.61
C TYR A 181 16.37 3.25 -10.27
N TYR A 182 15.38 3.05 -9.41
CA TYR A 182 14.67 4.12 -8.72
C TYR A 182 15.36 4.36 -7.40
N VAL A 183 16.03 5.51 -7.28
CA VAL A 183 16.82 5.86 -6.10
C VAL A 183 16.08 6.90 -5.28
N ASP A 184 16.15 6.80 -3.96
CA ASP A 184 15.69 7.87 -3.07
C ASP A 184 16.38 9.19 -3.46
N LYS A 185 15.60 10.27 -3.61
CA LYS A 185 16.10 11.53 -4.16
C LYS A 185 17.10 12.21 -3.22
N ASN A 186 16.92 12.08 -1.91
CA ASN A 186 17.85 12.66 -0.95
C ASN A 186 19.17 11.88 -0.97
N PHE A 187 19.09 10.55 -1.02
CA PHE A 187 20.25 9.67 -1.13
C PHE A 187 21.01 9.89 -2.44
N GLU A 188 20.33 9.95 -3.57
CA GLU A 188 20.93 10.21 -4.89
C GLU A 188 21.70 11.54 -4.90
N LYS A 189 21.10 12.61 -4.34
CA LYS A 189 21.75 13.91 -4.23
C LYS A 189 23.01 13.84 -3.37
N VAL A 190 22.92 13.24 -2.19
CA VAL A 190 24.05 13.17 -1.24
C VAL A 190 25.18 12.31 -1.79
N SER A 191 24.87 11.15 -2.33
CA SER A 191 25.84 10.20 -2.89
C SER A 191 26.57 10.75 -4.12
N LYS A 192 25.88 11.47 -5.01
CA LYS A 192 26.51 12.18 -6.13
C LYS A 192 27.43 13.31 -5.66
N ASN A 193 26.97 14.11 -4.69
CA ASN A 193 27.75 15.23 -4.18
C ASN A 193 29.02 14.78 -3.42
N GLN A 194 28.97 13.64 -2.74
CA GLN A 194 30.11 13.08 -2.02
C GLN A 194 30.96 12.13 -2.87
N GLY A 195 30.55 11.84 -4.11
CA GLY A 195 31.37 11.09 -5.07
C GLY A 195 31.39 9.57 -4.90
N PHE A 196 30.47 8.98 -4.13
CA PHE A 196 30.38 7.53 -3.94
C PHE A 196 29.22 6.87 -4.71
N TYR A 197 28.42 7.65 -5.45
CA TYR A 197 27.34 7.12 -6.29
C TYR A 197 27.89 6.30 -7.46
N ASN A 198 27.62 4.99 -7.49
CA ASN A 198 28.06 4.07 -8.53
C ASN A 198 27.04 2.92 -8.74
N GLU A 199 27.13 2.21 -9.87
CA GLU A 199 26.19 1.13 -10.22
C GLU A 199 26.26 -0.06 -9.25
N ASP A 200 27.45 -0.43 -8.78
CA ASP A 200 27.66 -1.55 -7.84
C ASP A 200 26.96 -1.28 -6.48
N LEU A 201 27.01 -0.04 -5.99
CA LEU A 201 26.27 0.36 -4.80
C LEU A 201 24.75 0.31 -5.01
N LEU A 202 24.27 0.76 -6.18
CA LEU A 202 22.84 0.71 -6.49
C LEU A 202 22.34 -0.72 -6.63
N GLU A 203 23.15 -1.60 -7.22
CA GLU A 203 22.86 -3.02 -7.32
C GLU A 203 22.81 -3.68 -5.94
N HIS A 204 23.79 -3.42 -5.07
CA HIS A 204 23.80 -3.91 -3.68
C HIS A 204 22.52 -3.51 -2.93
N LEU A 205 22.17 -2.22 -2.95
CA LEU A 205 20.98 -1.71 -2.26
C LEU A 205 19.69 -2.26 -2.87
N ALA A 206 19.61 -2.34 -4.21
CA ALA A 206 18.45 -2.84 -4.90
C ALA A 206 18.27 -4.35 -4.80
N ASN A 207 19.30 -5.10 -4.38
CA ASN A 207 19.25 -6.52 -4.04
C ASN A 207 19.03 -6.77 -2.54
N GLY A 208 18.72 -5.72 -1.77
CA GLY A 208 18.38 -5.83 -0.34
C GLY A 208 19.54 -5.69 0.61
N GLY A 209 20.75 -5.45 0.09
CA GLY A 209 21.92 -5.14 0.92
C GLY A 209 21.75 -3.83 1.67
N SER A 210 22.32 -3.75 2.88
CA SER A 210 22.28 -2.52 3.66
C SER A 210 23.40 -1.57 3.25
N LEU A 211 23.12 -0.26 3.31
CA LEU A 211 24.17 0.76 3.17
C LEU A 211 25.21 0.65 4.30
N GLN A 212 24.84 0.07 5.44
CA GLN A 212 25.73 -0.06 6.59
C GLN A 212 26.91 -1.00 6.30
N ASP A 213 26.74 -1.95 5.37
CA ASP A 213 27.73 -2.99 5.02
C ASP A 213 28.81 -2.50 4.04
N ARG A 214 28.78 -1.23 3.63
CA ARG A 214 29.59 -0.68 2.53
C ARG A 214 30.78 0.14 3.01
N ASP A 215 32.01 -0.35 2.86
CA ASP A 215 33.22 0.37 3.27
C ASP A 215 33.54 1.61 2.40
N ASP A 216 33.00 1.66 1.18
CA ASP A 216 33.16 2.76 0.21
C ASP A 216 32.22 3.95 0.46
N VAL A 217 31.41 3.91 1.52
CA VAL A 217 30.46 4.95 1.88
C VAL A 217 30.90 5.66 3.17
N PRO A 218 30.94 7.02 3.20
CA PRO A 218 31.30 7.76 4.41
C PRO A 218 30.39 7.44 5.60
N GLU A 219 31.00 7.30 6.79
CA GLU A 219 30.28 6.94 8.03
C GLU A 219 29.16 7.92 8.39
N ASP A 220 29.36 9.22 8.13
CA ASP A 220 28.31 10.21 8.41
C ASP A 220 27.10 10.04 7.48
N THR A 221 27.29 9.55 6.25
CA THR A 221 26.17 9.19 5.37
C THR A 221 25.47 7.93 5.89
N LYS A 222 26.21 6.89 6.28
CA LYS A 222 25.63 5.66 6.84
C LYS A 222 24.75 5.94 8.05
N LYS A 223 25.18 6.84 8.93
CA LYS A 223 24.41 7.25 10.11
C LYS A 223 23.04 7.83 9.75
N ILE A 224 22.94 8.60 8.67
CA ILE A 224 21.70 9.29 8.28
C ILE A 224 20.77 8.37 7.47
N PHE A 225 21.33 7.61 6.53
CA PHE A 225 20.57 6.77 5.61
C PHE A 225 20.39 5.34 6.14
N ARG A 226 19.81 5.24 7.34
CA ARG A 226 19.33 3.97 7.89
C ARG A 226 17.92 3.68 7.37
N THR A 227 17.75 2.47 6.87
CA THR A 227 16.49 1.97 6.33
C THR A 227 15.68 1.26 7.42
N ALA A 228 14.43 0.92 7.12
CA ALA A 228 13.55 0.25 8.07
C ALA A 228 14.15 -1.04 8.68
N PRO A 229 14.84 -1.92 7.92
CA PRO A 229 15.53 -3.08 8.49
C PRO A 229 16.76 -2.74 9.37
N ASP A 230 17.38 -1.58 9.19
CA ASP A 230 18.55 -1.15 9.98
C ASP A 230 18.17 -0.61 11.38
N ILE A 231 16.87 -0.39 11.62
CA ILE A 231 16.34 0.29 12.81
C ILE A 231 15.81 -0.76 13.79
N SER A 232 16.20 -0.64 15.06
CA SER A 232 15.73 -1.58 16.08
C SER A 232 14.22 -1.46 16.32
N PRO A 233 13.53 -2.58 16.66
CA PRO A 233 12.13 -2.56 17.07
C PRO A 233 11.84 -1.55 18.19
N GLU A 234 12.77 -1.41 19.13
CA GLU A 234 12.68 -0.43 20.22
C GLU A 234 12.53 1.00 19.69
N TYR A 235 13.40 1.43 18.77
CA TYR A 235 13.33 2.79 18.22
C TYR A 235 12.10 3.03 17.35
N HIS A 236 11.61 2.00 16.65
CA HIS A 236 10.33 2.08 15.98
C HIS A 236 9.17 2.38 16.95
N VAL A 237 9.14 1.69 18.11
CA VAL A 237 8.12 1.92 19.15
C VAL A 237 8.30 3.28 19.82
N ARG A 238 9.53 3.68 20.17
CA ARG A 238 9.81 4.99 20.80
C ARG A 238 9.39 6.14 19.89
N MET A 239 9.64 6.01 18.58
CA MET A 239 9.15 6.99 17.60
C MET A 239 7.63 7.02 17.54
N GLN A 240 6.96 5.86 17.49
CA GLN A 240 5.50 5.80 17.50
C GLN A 240 4.92 6.46 18.75
N ALA A 241 5.49 6.17 19.92
CA ALA A 241 5.06 6.71 21.20
C ALA A 241 5.17 8.24 21.22
N ALA A 242 6.31 8.80 20.78
CA ALA A 242 6.54 10.24 20.71
C ALA A 242 5.46 10.99 19.91
N PHE A 243 5.03 10.44 18.77
CA PHE A 243 3.90 11.00 18.03
C PHE A 243 2.56 10.75 18.74
N GLN A 244 2.37 9.57 19.33
CA GLN A 244 1.12 9.15 19.96
C GLN A 244 0.71 10.06 21.14
N GLU A 245 1.69 10.62 21.86
CA GLU A 245 1.49 11.59 22.96
C GLU A 245 0.57 12.77 22.57
N SER A 246 0.60 13.19 21.30
CA SER A 246 -0.16 14.34 20.81
C SER A 246 -1.33 13.98 19.88
N VAL A 247 -1.49 12.70 19.54
CA VAL A 247 -2.51 12.20 18.60
C VAL A 247 -3.76 11.73 19.35
N ASP A 248 -4.94 12.23 18.95
CA ASP A 248 -6.23 11.83 19.57
C ASP A 248 -6.67 10.41 19.16
N ALA A 249 -6.47 10.06 17.89
CA ALA A 249 -6.80 8.75 17.33
C ALA A 249 -5.63 7.76 17.51
N GLY A 250 -5.48 6.78 16.63
CA GLY A 250 -4.32 5.89 16.57
C GLY A 250 -3.27 6.36 15.55
N ILE A 251 -2.19 5.59 15.48
CA ILE A 251 -1.11 5.75 14.50
C ILE A 251 -0.94 4.44 13.75
N SER A 252 -0.84 4.52 12.43
CA SER A 252 -0.34 3.43 11.60
C SER A 252 1.18 3.52 11.56
N LYS A 253 1.83 2.57 12.24
CA LYS A 253 3.27 2.37 12.22
C LYS A 253 3.57 0.88 12.18
N THR A 254 4.41 0.47 11.25
CA THR A 254 4.96 -0.90 11.23
C THR A 254 6.22 -0.96 12.07
N ILE A 255 6.27 -1.89 13.02
CA ILE A 255 7.50 -2.24 13.76
C ILE A 255 8.16 -3.38 13.00
N ASN A 256 9.24 -3.08 12.28
CA ASN A 256 9.95 -4.08 11.50
C ASN A 256 10.89 -4.88 12.41
N PHE A 257 10.92 -6.19 12.20
CA PHE A 257 11.83 -7.11 12.86
C PHE A 257 12.65 -7.85 11.81
N PRO A 258 13.93 -8.14 12.12
CA PRO A 258 14.73 -9.03 11.27
C PRO A 258 14.15 -10.46 11.30
N ASN A 259 14.57 -11.29 10.35
CA ASN A 259 14.02 -12.64 10.18
C ASN A 259 14.26 -13.52 11.42
N GLU A 260 15.44 -13.38 12.01
CA GLU A 260 15.91 -14.09 13.20
C GLU A 260 15.23 -13.67 14.51
N ALA A 261 14.34 -12.66 14.49
CA ALA A 261 13.64 -12.21 15.70
C ALA A 261 12.79 -13.32 16.33
N SER A 262 12.97 -13.47 17.65
CA SER A 262 12.28 -14.45 18.48
C SER A 262 10.90 -13.96 18.93
N GLU A 263 10.09 -14.88 19.46
CA GLU A 263 8.81 -14.52 20.11
C GLU A 263 9.02 -13.64 21.35
N GLU A 264 10.15 -13.78 22.04
CA GLU A 264 10.52 -12.97 23.20
C GLU A 264 10.81 -11.52 22.80
N ASP A 265 11.48 -11.30 21.66
CA ASP A 265 11.73 -9.96 21.11
C ASP A 265 10.41 -9.24 20.77
N VAL A 266 9.47 -9.97 20.17
CA VAL A 266 8.12 -9.45 19.86
C VAL A 266 7.36 -9.15 21.15
N THR A 267 7.42 -10.04 22.14
CA THR A 267 6.77 -9.85 23.44
C THR A 267 7.30 -8.61 24.17
N THR A 268 8.62 -8.45 24.19
CA THR A 268 9.29 -7.28 24.80
C THR A 268 8.85 -5.99 24.12
N THR A 269 8.71 -6.00 22.80
CA THR A 269 8.25 -4.85 22.02
C THR A 269 6.78 -4.53 22.30
N TYR A 270 5.91 -5.52 22.48
CA TYR A 270 4.53 -5.30 22.92
C TYR A 270 4.47 -4.67 24.31
N MET A 271 5.28 -5.16 25.26
CA MET A 271 5.34 -4.60 26.60
C MET A 271 5.84 -3.16 26.58
N LEU A 272 6.89 -2.86 25.82
CA LEU A 272 7.40 -1.50 25.64
C LEU A 272 6.34 -0.56 25.05
N ALA A 273 5.60 -1.00 24.02
CA ALA A 273 4.54 -0.19 23.42
C ALA A 273 3.42 0.10 24.42
N TRP A 274 3.06 -0.86 25.26
CA TRP A 274 2.09 -0.68 26.34
C TRP A 274 2.59 0.29 27.42
N GLU A 275 3.85 0.14 27.88
CA GLU A 275 4.49 1.02 28.86
C GLU A 275 4.56 2.46 28.37
N LEU A 276 4.87 2.66 27.08
CA LEU A 276 4.90 3.96 26.42
C LEU A 276 3.53 4.46 25.95
N GLN A 277 2.44 3.81 26.37
CA GLN A 277 1.05 4.22 26.11
C GLN A 277 0.67 4.32 24.61
N CYS A 278 1.29 3.49 23.77
CA CYS A 278 0.83 3.32 22.40
C CYS A 278 -0.60 2.74 22.38
N LYS A 279 -1.49 3.30 21.56
CA LYS A 279 -2.89 2.85 21.49
C LYS A 279 -3.09 1.56 20.69
N GLY A 280 -2.07 1.16 19.94
CA GLY A 280 -2.02 -0.05 19.14
C GLY A 280 -0.61 -0.27 18.63
N ILE A 281 -0.34 -1.45 18.12
CA ILE A 281 0.96 -1.82 17.57
C ILE A 281 0.74 -2.78 16.39
N THR A 282 1.62 -2.73 15.40
CA THR A 282 1.62 -3.65 14.27
C THR A 282 3.06 -4.07 14.02
N VAL A 283 3.34 -5.35 14.12
CA VAL A 283 4.67 -5.91 13.91
C VAL A 283 4.73 -6.59 12.55
N TYR A 284 5.89 -6.50 11.91
CA TYR A 284 6.20 -7.22 10.70
C TYR A 284 7.58 -7.83 10.84
N ARG A 285 7.67 -9.15 10.86
CA ARG A 285 8.95 -9.87 10.86
C ARG A 285 9.31 -10.25 9.43
N SER A 286 10.50 -9.86 8.98
CA SER A 286 10.98 -10.22 7.64
C SER A 286 10.92 -11.74 7.44
N GLY A 287 10.45 -12.17 6.27
CA GLY A 287 10.28 -13.60 5.93
C GLY A 287 9.15 -14.31 6.68
N SER A 288 8.26 -13.60 7.39
CA SER A 288 7.09 -14.21 8.04
C SER A 288 5.90 -14.50 7.10
N ARG A 289 5.96 -14.03 5.85
CA ARG A 289 4.93 -14.24 4.84
C ARG A 289 5.58 -14.68 3.53
N ASP A 290 4.93 -15.59 2.81
CA ASP A 290 5.42 -16.14 1.52
C ASP A 290 5.54 -15.07 0.42
N LYS A 291 4.76 -13.99 0.52
CA LYS A 291 4.82 -12.82 -0.38
C LYS A 291 4.88 -11.55 0.47
N GLU A 292 6.04 -10.89 0.50
CA GLU A 292 6.19 -9.60 1.18
C GLU A 292 5.65 -8.47 0.28
N VAL A 293 4.94 -7.51 0.86
CA VAL A 293 4.39 -6.36 0.11
C VAL A 293 5.47 -5.33 -0.23
N LEU A 294 6.54 -5.30 0.57
CA LEU A 294 7.73 -4.49 0.37
C LEU A 294 8.93 -5.42 0.58
N THR A 295 9.59 -5.84 -0.48
CA THR A 295 10.87 -6.54 -0.40
C THR A 295 12.01 -5.57 -0.66
N SER A 296 13.01 -5.57 0.21
CA SER A 296 14.31 -4.98 -0.09
C SER A 296 15.06 -6.02 -0.91
N GLY A 297 15.07 -5.87 -2.23
CA GLY A 297 15.73 -6.83 -3.10
C GLY A 297 14.92 -8.03 -3.54
N THR A 298 15.38 -8.63 -4.64
CA THR A 298 14.89 -9.90 -5.12
C THR A 298 15.18 -10.96 -4.07
N ALA A 299 14.13 -11.65 -3.61
CA ALA A 299 14.27 -12.97 -3.03
C ALA A 299 15.27 -13.77 -3.87
N SER A 300 16.27 -14.33 -3.20
CA SER A 300 17.33 -15.14 -3.78
C SER A 300 16.77 -16.12 -4.81
N GLU A 301 17.37 -16.11 -5.99
CA GLU A 301 17.25 -17.12 -7.03
C GLU A 301 17.73 -18.47 -6.47
N ASP A 302 16.84 -19.21 -5.82
CA ASP A 302 16.93 -20.66 -5.70
C ASP A 302 15.55 -21.23 -5.33
N GLU A 303 14.58 -20.97 -6.20
CA GLU A 303 13.51 -21.92 -6.49
C GLU A 303 12.88 -21.49 -7.83
N SER A 304 13.09 -22.33 -8.84
CA SER A 304 12.47 -22.23 -10.14
C SER A 304 10.95 -22.30 -10.02
N LEU A 305 10.29 -21.16 -9.84
CA LEU A 305 8.87 -20.99 -10.07
C LEU A 305 8.66 -19.71 -10.86
N GLU A 306 8.56 -19.87 -12.18
CA GLU A 306 8.06 -18.84 -13.07
C GLU A 306 6.64 -18.43 -12.64
N GLU A 307 6.49 -17.34 -11.88
CA GLU A 307 5.21 -16.65 -11.76
C GLU A 307 5.32 -15.19 -12.17
N THR A 308 4.99 -14.99 -13.43
CA THR A 308 4.56 -13.74 -14.04
C THR A 308 3.47 -13.05 -13.23
N VAL A 309 3.67 -11.73 -13.11
CA VAL A 309 2.75 -10.69 -12.62
C VAL A 309 1.29 -11.01 -12.92
N ASP A 310 0.44 -10.92 -11.90
CA ASP A 310 -1.02 -11.05 -11.99
C ASP A 310 -1.61 -9.89 -12.79
N GLN A 311 -1.51 -9.98 -14.12
CA GLN A 311 -2.57 -9.55 -15.01
C GLN A 311 -3.54 -10.72 -15.08
N GLU A 312 -4.84 -10.49 -14.87
CA GLU A 312 -5.92 -11.49 -14.95
C GLU A 312 -5.54 -12.64 -15.89
N LYS A 313 -5.11 -13.79 -15.33
CA LYS A 313 -4.58 -14.92 -16.11
C LYS A 313 -5.72 -15.67 -16.80
N PHE A 314 -6.30 -15.08 -17.84
CA PHE A 314 -7.00 -15.85 -18.85
C PHE A 314 -5.96 -16.69 -19.59
N VAL A 315 -6.14 -18.01 -19.60
CA VAL A 315 -5.29 -18.90 -20.40
C VAL A 315 -5.62 -18.64 -21.88
N PRO A 316 -4.70 -18.09 -22.68
CA PRO A 316 -4.97 -17.88 -24.09
C PRO A 316 -5.00 -19.23 -24.80
N ALA A 317 -5.93 -19.39 -25.75
CA ALA A 317 -5.97 -20.58 -26.58
C ALA A 317 -4.71 -20.68 -27.45
N THR A 318 -4.10 -21.86 -27.51
CA THR A 318 -2.93 -22.16 -28.35
C THR A 318 -3.21 -21.76 -29.80
N GLU A 319 -2.25 -21.10 -30.48
CA GLU A 319 -2.38 -20.73 -31.89
C GLU A 319 -2.66 -21.96 -32.77
N ARG A 320 -3.53 -21.78 -33.76
CA ARG A 320 -3.97 -22.86 -34.64
C ARG A 320 -2.93 -23.08 -35.74
N PRO A 321 -2.35 -24.30 -35.88
CA PRO A 321 -1.47 -24.63 -37.00
C PRO A 321 -2.19 -24.49 -38.35
N SER A 322 -1.41 -24.34 -39.43
CA SER A 322 -1.95 -24.24 -40.79
C SER A 322 -2.60 -25.54 -41.26
N GLU A 323 -2.16 -26.69 -40.75
CA GLU A 323 -2.66 -28.02 -41.10
C GLU A 323 -2.82 -28.86 -39.82
N LEU A 324 -3.88 -29.67 -39.76
CA LEU A 324 -4.16 -30.60 -38.66
C LEU A 324 -4.72 -31.90 -39.24
N PHE A 325 -4.37 -33.03 -38.63
CA PHE A 325 -4.93 -34.32 -39.00
C PHE A 325 -6.19 -34.59 -38.19
N GLY A 326 -7.27 -34.97 -38.87
CA GLY A 326 -8.55 -35.21 -38.22
C GLY A 326 -9.29 -36.42 -38.75
N VAL A 327 -10.18 -36.93 -37.89
CA VAL A 327 -11.11 -38.00 -38.24
C VAL A 327 -12.51 -37.43 -38.22
N THR A 328 -13.25 -37.65 -39.31
CA THR A 328 -14.68 -37.32 -39.36
C THR A 328 -15.51 -38.57 -39.16
N ARG A 329 -16.40 -38.54 -38.18
CA ARG A 329 -17.35 -39.61 -37.89
C ARG A 329 -18.77 -39.11 -38.08
N ARG A 330 -19.58 -39.89 -38.81
CA ARG A 330 -21.02 -39.66 -38.91
C ARG A 330 -21.72 -40.23 -37.67
N VAL A 331 -22.55 -39.39 -37.03
CA VAL A 331 -23.39 -39.71 -35.88
C VAL A 331 -24.85 -39.48 -36.25
N TYR A 332 -25.71 -40.46 -35.96
CA TYR A 332 -27.14 -40.33 -36.17
C TYR A 332 -27.79 -39.63 -34.99
N THR A 333 -28.57 -38.59 -35.25
CA THR A 333 -29.31 -37.83 -34.23
C THR A 333 -30.80 -37.82 -34.56
N GLY A 334 -31.64 -37.45 -33.59
CA GLY A 334 -33.09 -37.27 -33.82
C GLY A 334 -33.43 -36.19 -34.86
N ARG A 335 -32.47 -35.34 -35.24
CA ARG A 335 -32.63 -34.25 -36.23
C ARG A 335 -31.88 -34.51 -37.55
N GLY A 336 -31.33 -35.70 -37.74
CA GLY A 336 -30.61 -36.11 -38.95
C GLY A 336 -29.16 -36.49 -38.72
N ASN A 337 -28.39 -36.57 -39.80
CA ASN A 337 -26.97 -36.95 -39.76
C ASN A 337 -26.12 -35.76 -39.31
N LEU A 338 -25.40 -35.94 -38.20
CA LEU A 338 -24.37 -35.03 -37.73
C LEU A 338 -23.00 -35.61 -38.12
N TYR A 339 -22.17 -34.82 -38.78
CA TYR A 339 -20.79 -35.17 -39.09
C TYR A 339 -19.90 -34.45 -38.09
N VAL A 340 -19.22 -35.22 -37.25
CA VAL A 340 -18.32 -34.70 -36.22
C VAL A 340 -16.89 -34.96 -36.66
N THR A 341 -16.16 -33.89 -36.92
CA THR A 341 -14.74 -33.90 -37.24
C THR A 341 -13.96 -33.54 -35.98
N VAL A 342 -13.06 -34.42 -35.54
CA VAL A 342 -12.12 -34.13 -34.45
C VAL A 342 -10.73 -34.06 -35.06
N ASN A 343 -10.11 -32.89 -34.96
CA ASN A 343 -8.73 -32.67 -35.37
C ASN A 343 -7.81 -32.82 -34.16
N MET A 344 -6.68 -33.48 -34.36
CA MET A 344 -5.70 -33.75 -33.32
C MET A 344 -4.48 -32.85 -33.50
N SER A 345 -3.87 -32.42 -32.40
CA SER A 345 -2.55 -31.79 -32.38
C SER A 345 -1.44 -32.82 -32.62
N ASP A 346 -0.22 -32.32 -32.86
CA ASP A 346 0.96 -33.15 -33.14
C ASP A 346 1.31 -34.13 -32.00
N ASP A 347 0.92 -33.80 -30.76
CA ASP A 347 1.07 -34.67 -29.58
C ASP A 347 -0.05 -35.72 -29.44
N GLY A 348 -0.93 -35.83 -30.43
CA GLY A 348 -1.99 -36.84 -30.51
C GLY A 348 -3.23 -36.53 -29.67
N LYS A 349 -3.35 -35.33 -29.10
CA LYS A 349 -4.51 -34.92 -28.30
C LYS A 349 -5.58 -34.22 -29.16
N PRO A 350 -6.86 -34.26 -28.76
CA PRO A 350 -7.91 -33.48 -29.44
C PRO A 350 -7.61 -31.99 -29.35
N PHE A 351 -7.54 -31.33 -30.50
CA PHE A 351 -7.22 -29.91 -30.61
C PHE A 351 -8.47 -29.08 -30.92
N GLU A 352 -9.29 -29.51 -31.87
CA GLU A 352 -10.54 -28.83 -32.22
C GLU A 352 -11.61 -29.82 -32.73
N ILE A 353 -12.86 -29.40 -32.62
CA ILE A 353 -14.02 -30.17 -33.04
C ILE A 353 -14.92 -29.32 -33.94
N PHE A 354 -15.38 -29.92 -35.04
CA PHE A 354 -16.42 -29.35 -35.88
C PHE A 354 -17.59 -30.32 -35.96
N ALA A 355 -18.80 -29.82 -35.79
CA ALA A 355 -20.01 -30.60 -35.99
C ALA A 355 -20.88 -29.95 -37.07
N ALA A 356 -21.12 -30.66 -38.16
CA ALA A 356 -21.92 -30.20 -39.29
C ALA A 356 -23.16 -31.07 -39.47
N LEU A 357 -24.34 -30.46 -39.47
CA LEU A 357 -25.59 -31.15 -39.81
C LEU A 357 -25.75 -31.25 -41.33
N GLY A 358 -26.02 -32.44 -41.84
CA GLY A 358 -26.04 -32.71 -43.28
C GLY A 358 -27.19 -32.05 -44.07
N LYS A 359 -28.21 -31.50 -43.41
CA LYS A 359 -29.25 -30.67 -44.04
C LYS A 359 -29.06 -29.23 -43.57
N ALA A 360 -28.62 -28.38 -44.50
CA ALA A 360 -28.19 -27.02 -44.24
C ALA A 360 -29.36 -26.10 -43.87
N GLY A 361 -29.17 -25.30 -42.80
CA GLY A 361 -30.01 -24.15 -42.46
C GLY A 361 -30.93 -24.38 -41.27
N GLY A 362 -30.93 -23.42 -40.34
CA GLY A 362 -31.80 -23.40 -39.15
C GLY A 362 -31.01 -23.28 -37.84
N ASN A 363 -31.75 -23.06 -36.75
CA ASN A 363 -31.18 -22.83 -35.41
C ASN A 363 -30.26 -23.97 -34.94
N ASP A 364 -30.54 -25.20 -35.33
CA ASP A 364 -29.76 -26.36 -34.88
C ASP A 364 -28.35 -26.40 -35.46
N SER A 365 -28.18 -25.96 -36.70
CA SER A 365 -26.86 -25.85 -37.32
C SER A 365 -26.05 -24.74 -36.66
N ALA A 366 -26.69 -23.62 -36.33
CA ALA A 366 -26.05 -22.51 -35.62
C ALA A 366 -25.66 -22.91 -34.18
N MET A 367 -26.51 -23.67 -33.49
CA MET A 367 -26.20 -24.21 -32.16
C MET A 367 -25.06 -25.23 -32.22
N ALA A 368 -25.08 -26.15 -33.18
CA ALA A 368 -24.00 -27.12 -33.36
C ALA A 368 -22.66 -26.42 -33.64
N GLU A 369 -22.66 -25.36 -34.45
CA GLU A 369 -21.47 -24.56 -34.71
C GLU A 369 -20.99 -23.80 -33.47
N ALA A 370 -21.90 -23.15 -32.74
CA ALA A 370 -21.57 -22.41 -31.52
C ALA A 370 -20.93 -23.31 -30.45
N VAL A 371 -21.54 -24.48 -30.19
CA VAL A 371 -21.01 -25.47 -29.25
C VAL A 371 -19.65 -25.99 -29.71
N SER A 372 -19.52 -26.30 -31.02
CA SER A 372 -18.24 -26.76 -31.59
C SER A 372 -17.11 -25.74 -31.42
N ARG A 373 -17.40 -24.44 -31.63
CA ARG A 373 -16.42 -23.35 -31.44
C ARG A 373 -16.01 -23.19 -29.97
N MET A 374 -16.95 -23.28 -29.05
CA MET A 374 -16.66 -23.20 -27.61
C MET A 374 -15.83 -24.39 -27.13
N VAL A 375 -16.18 -25.62 -27.52
CA VAL A 375 -15.39 -26.81 -27.17
C VAL A 375 -14.01 -26.77 -27.82
N SER A 376 -13.90 -26.27 -29.06
CA SER A 376 -12.58 -26.10 -29.70
C SER A 376 -11.72 -25.08 -28.95
N LEU A 377 -12.31 -24.01 -28.41
CA LEU A 377 -11.59 -23.03 -27.60
C LEU A 377 -11.08 -23.65 -26.29
N THR A 378 -11.91 -24.45 -25.61
CA THR A 378 -11.50 -25.11 -24.35
C THR A 378 -10.38 -26.13 -24.59
N LEU A 379 -10.50 -26.94 -25.65
CA LEU A 379 -9.45 -27.89 -26.06
C LEU A 379 -8.13 -27.19 -26.38
N ARG A 380 -8.17 -26.10 -27.16
CA ARG A 380 -6.98 -25.30 -27.49
C ARG A 380 -6.37 -24.60 -26.28
N SER A 381 -7.14 -24.40 -25.22
CA SER A 381 -6.68 -23.80 -23.97
C SER A 381 -6.18 -24.85 -22.97
N GLY A 382 -6.09 -26.12 -23.37
CA GLY A 382 -5.55 -27.20 -22.55
C GLY A 382 -6.50 -27.73 -21.47
N ILE A 383 -7.79 -27.37 -21.53
CA ILE A 383 -8.80 -27.84 -20.57
C ILE A 383 -9.10 -29.32 -20.85
N ASP A 384 -9.19 -30.15 -19.80
CA ASP A 384 -9.53 -31.57 -19.92
C ASP A 384 -10.89 -31.73 -20.65
N PRO A 385 -10.96 -32.49 -21.76
CA PRO A 385 -12.21 -32.74 -22.47
C PRO A 385 -13.35 -33.25 -21.57
N LYS A 386 -13.05 -33.96 -20.48
CA LYS A 386 -14.05 -34.45 -19.53
C LYS A 386 -14.82 -33.31 -18.85
N GLU A 387 -14.14 -32.23 -18.50
CA GLU A 387 -14.77 -31.04 -17.90
C GLU A 387 -15.76 -30.39 -18.88
N SER A 388 -15.38 -30.27 -20.15
CA SER A 388 -16.27 -29.76 -21.19
C SER A 388 -17.49 -30.68 -21.40
N ILE A 389 -17.30 -31.99 -21.31
CA ILE A 389 -18.39 -32.97 -21.40
C ILE A 389 -19.34 -32.86 -20.20
N GLU A 390 -18.84 -32.68 -18.98
CA GLU A 390 -19.68 -32.54 -17.79
C GLU A 390 -20.60 -31.33 -17.87
N GLN A 391 -20.11 -30.19 -18.38
CA GLN A 391 -20.93 -28.98 -18.53
C GLN A 391 -22.00 -29.11 -19.62
N LEU A 392 -21.75 -29.91 -20.66
CA LEU A 392 -22.68 -30.10 -21.77
C LEU A 392 -23.66 -31.27 -21.56
N LYS A 393 -23.41 -32.14 -20.57
CA LYS A 393 -24.31 -33.25 -20.25
C LYS A 393 -25.61 -32.73 -19.65
N GLY A 394 -26.72 -32.97 -20.34
CA GLY A 394 -28.07 -32.66 -19.85
C GLY A 394 -28.70 -31.39 -20.45
N ILE A 395 -27.96 -30.69 -21.32
CA ILE A 395 -28.49 -29.75 -22.31
C ILE A 395 -28.95 -30.55 -23.53
#